data_AF-A0A974T6S0-F1
#
_entry.id   AF-A0A974T6S0-F1
#
_cell.length_a   1.000
_cell.length_b   1.000
_cell.length_c   1.000
_cell.angle_alpha   90.00
_cell.angle_beta   90.00
_cell.angle_gamma   90.00
#
_symmetry.space_group_name_H-M   'P 1'
#
loop_
_entity.id
_entity.type
_entity.pdbx_description
1 polymer ?
#
loop_
_entity_poly.entity_id
_entity_poly.type
_entity_poly.pdbx_seq_one_letter_code
_entity_poly.pdbx_strand_id
1 'polypeptide(L)'
;MPVTKEPLTQQLLTDEPQRGMITENDLKILWVARTLTNIDFQYGEDILNLDRSGIESEQKQYIEKQLLLKYRERREPYQRLLENLRA
;
A
#
# COMPACT_ATOMS: atom_id res chain seq x y z
N MET A 1 -30.70 -16.80 -50.24
CA MET A 1 -30.40 -15.64 -49.36
C MET A 1 -31.25 -14.48 -49.87
N PRO A 2 -31.97 -13.74 -49.00
CA PRO A 2 -31.42 -13.14 -47.78
C PRO A 2 -32.20 -13.46 -46.50
N VAL A 3 -31.44 -13.58 -45.40
CA VAL A 3 -31.98 -13.60 -44.04
C VAL A 3 -31.99 -12.15 -43.57
N THR A 4 -33.18 -11.61 -43.36
CA THR A 4 -33.41 -10.28 -42.80
C THR A 4 -32.89 -10.26 -41.37
N LYS A 5 -31.80 -9.53 -41.11
CA LYS A 5 -31.28 -9.31 -39.76
C LYS A 5 -31.97 -8.06 -39.20
N GLU A 6 -32.89 -8.27 -38.28
CA GLU A 6 -33.40 -7.19 -37.44
C GLU A 6 -32.25 -6.62 -36.59
N PRO A 7 -32.08 -5.29 -36.50
CA PRO A 7 -31.19 -4.72 -35.52
C PRO A 7 -31.89 -4.80 -34.16
N LEU A 8 -31.57 -5.85 -33.38
CA LEU A 8 -31.83 -5.87 -31.94
C LEU A 8 -31.20 -4.62 -31.35
N THR A 9 -32.06 -3.69 -30.99
CA THR A 9 -31.79 -2.50 -30.21
C THR A 9 -31.04 -2.96 -28.95
N GLN A 10 -29.72 -2.75 -28.91
CA GLN A 10 -28.94 -2.94 -27.69
C GLN A 10 -29.31 -1.80 -26.75
N GLN A 11 -30.39 -2.07 -26.01
CA GLN A 11 -30.81 -1.38 -24.82
C GLN A 11 -29.63 -1.27 -23.86
N LEU A 12 -29.44 -0.05 -23.36
CA LEU A 12 -28.90 0.29 -22.05
C LEU A 12 -27.95 -0.75 -21.44
N LEU A 13 -26.65 -0.59 -21.69
CA LEU A 13 -25.65 -0.92 -20.68
C LEU A 13 -25.84 0.08 -19.53
N THR A 14 -26.79 -0.23 -18.65
CA THR A 14 -26.88 0.37 -17.32
C THR A 14 -25.57 0.12 -16.61
N ASP A 15 -24.91 1.22 -16.30
CA ASP A 15 -23.70 1.37 -15.50
C ASP A 15 -24.02 0.99 -14.04
N GLU A 16 -24.26 -0.30 -13.79
CA GLU A 16 -24.38 -0.83 -12.44
C GLU A 16 -22.97 -1.08 -11.91
N PRO A 17 -22.49 -0.36 -10.89
CA PRO A 17 -21.19 -0.63 -10.32
C PRO A 17 -21.21 -2.04 -9.74
N GLN A 18 -20.39 -2.92 -10.32
CA GLN A 18 -20.22 -4.31 -9.91
C GLN A 18 -19.74 -4.36 -8.46
N ARG A 19 -20.70 -4.41 -7.52
CA ARG A 19 -20.57 -4.20 -6.06
C ARG A 19 -19.81 -5.31 -5.32
N GLY A 20 -18.90 -6.00 -5.99
CA GLY A 20 -18.10 -7.10 -5.44
C GLY A 20 -16.79 -7.38 -6.18
N MET A 21 -16.43 -6.59 -7.19
CA MET A 21 -15.13 -6.74 -7.86
C MET A 21 -14.13 -5.74 -7.28
N ILE A 22 -13.01 -6.28 -6.77
CA ILE A 22 -11.86 -5.49 -6.34
C ILE A 22 -11.44 -4.61 -7.52
N THR A 23 -11.49 -3.30 -7.31
CA THR A 23 -11.09 -2.32 -8.34
C THR A 23 -9.57 -2.23 -8.42
N GLU A 24 -9.05 -1.65 -9.49
CA GLU A 24 -7.61 -1.38 -9.61
C GLU A 24 -7.10 -0.48 -8.46
N ASN A 25 -7.93 0.47 -8.01
CA ASN A 25 -7.60 1.32 -6.86
C ASN A 25 -7.53 0.51 -5.55
N ASP A 26 -8.42 -0.46 -5.36
CA ASP A 26 -8.36 -1.35 -4.19
C ASP A 26 -7.07 -2.18 -4.19
N LEU A 27 -6.63 -2.67 -5.36
CA LEU A 27 -5.34 -3.37 -5.48
C LEU A 27 -4.15 -2.45 -5.14
N LYS A 28 -4.17 -1.20 -5.60
CA LYS A 28 -3.14 -0.20 -5.26
C LYS A 28 -3.13 0.06 -3.76
N ILE A 29 -4.29 0.25 -3.14
CA ILE A 29 -4.43 0.43 -1.69
C ILE A 29 -3.85 -0.76 -0.93
N LEU A 30 -4.19 -1.99 -1.32
CA LEU A 30 -3.68 -3.20 -0.69
C LEU A 30 -2.17 -3.32 -0.82
N TRP A 31 -1.61 -3.01 -2.00
CA TRP A 31 -0.16 -3.05 -2.23
C TRP A 31 0.58 -2.01 -1.38
N VAL A 32 0.07 -0.78 -1.32
CA VAL A 32 0.65 0.29 -0.49
C VAL A 32 0.57 -0.06 0.99
N ALA A 33 -0.58 -0.55 1.45
CA ALA A 33 -0.75 -1.01 2.83
C ALA A 33 0.22 -2.14 3.18
N ARG A 34 0.37 -3.14 2.29
CA ARG A 34 1.33 -4.23 2.46
C ARG A 34 2.76 -3.72 2.56
N THR A 35 3.12 -2.73 1.75
CA THR A 35 4.45 -2.11 1.74
C THR A 35 4.72 -1.35 3.03
N LEU A 36 3.75 -0.57 3.52
CA LEU A 36 3.84 0.11 4.81
C LEU A 36 4.06 -0.89 5.96
N THR A 37 3.28 -1.97 6.00
CA THR A 37 3.47 -3.02 7.02
C THR A 37 4.85 -3.67 6.95
N ASN A 38 5.40 -3.87 5.75
CA ASN A 38 6.77 -4.39 5.60
C ASN A 38 7.82 -3.43 6.15
N ILE A 39 7.65 -2.12 5.92
CA ILE A 39 8.56 -1.10 6.46
C ILE A 39 8.47 -1.08 7.99
N ASP A 40 7.27 -1.12 8.55
CA ASP A 40 7.03 -1.16 10.00
C ASP A 40 7.66 -2.43 10.62
N PHE A 41 7.53 -3.58 9.97
CA PHE A 41 8.13 -4.85 10.41
C PHE A 41 9.66 -4.80 10.40
N GLN A 42 10.27 -4.32 9.29
CA GLN A 42 11.72 -4.18 9.19
C GLN A 42 12.29 -3.27 10.27
N TYR A 43 11.64 -2.13 10.52
CA TYR A 43 12.06 -1.22 11.58
C TYR A 43 12.01 -1.89 12.97
N GLY A 44 10.95 -2.65 13.26
CA GLY A 44 10.86 -3.42 14.51
C GLY A 44 12.01 -4.41 14.68
N GLU A 45 12.34 -5.16 13.63
CA GLU A 45 13.47 -6.10 13.63
C GLU A 45 14.82 -5.38 13.83
N ASP A 46 15.03 -4.25 13.17
CA ASP A 46 16.26 -3.45 13.31
C ASP A 46 16.45 -2.96 14.76
N ILE A 47 15.37 -2.52 15.42
CA ILE A 47 15.40 -2.12 16.84
C ILE A 47 15.68 -3.31 17.75
N LEU A 48 15.01 -4.45 17.54
CA LEU A 48 15.26 -5.66 18.33
C LEU A 48 16.71 -6.15 18.20
N ASN A 49 17.29 -6.06 17.00
CA ASN A 49 18.68 -6.41 16.76
C ASN A 49 19.64 -5.42 17.42
N LEU A 50 19.32 -4.12 17.40
CA LEU A 50 20.09 -3.10 18.11
C LEU A 50 20.06 -3.33 19.62
N ASP A 51 18.90 -3.67 20.19
CA ASP A 51 18.76 -3.93 21.62
C ASP A 51 19.58 -5.14 22.07
N ARG A 52 19.55 -6.22 21.28
CA ARG A 52 20.32 -7.46 21.53
C ARG A 52 21.82 -7.31 21.29
N SER A 53 22.26 -6.27 20.58
CA SER A 53 23.67 -6.05 20.30
C SER A 53 24.46 -5.69 21.57
N GLY A 54 25.75 -6.03 21.60
CA GLY A 54 26.66 -5.63 22.68
C GLY A 54 27.14 -4.18 22.60
N ILE A 55 26.45 -3.32 21.84
CA ILE A 55 26.82 -1.92 21.63
C ILE A 55 26.58 -1.12 22.92
N GLU A 56 27.44 -0.12 23.16
CA GLU A 56 27.29 0.79 24.31
C GLU A 56 26.00 1.63 24.21
N SER A 57 25.39 1.94 25.36
CA SER A 57 24.10 2.62 25.44
C SER A 57 24.05 3.95 24.67
N GLU A 58 25.10 4.76 24.72
CA GLU A 58 25.14 6.04 23.98
C GLU A 58 25.15 5.84 22.46
N GLN A 59 25.91 4.85 21.99
CA GLN A 59 25.97 4.49 20.58
C GLN A 59 24.65 3.88 20.11
N LYS A 60 23.98 3.07 20.95
CA LYS A 60 22.63 2.55 20.67
C LYS A 60 21.64 3.69 20.49
N GLN A 61 21.60 4.66 21.39
CA GLN A 61 20.70 5.82 21.27
C GLN A 61 20.96 6.62 19.99
N TYR A 62 22.21 6.77 19.59
CA TYR A 62 22.55 7.42 18.32
C TYR A 62 22.01 6.62 17.13
N ILE A 63 22.24 5.31 17.09
CA ILE A 63 21.78 4.43 16.00
C ILE A 63 20.25 4.40 15.96
N GLU A 64 19.57 4.29 17.10
CA GLU A 64 18.11 4.29 17.20
C GLU A 64 17.50 5.56 16.58
N LYS A 65 18.07 6.73 16.88
CA LYS A 65 17.63 8.00 16.28
C LYS A 65 17.81 7.99 14.76
N GLN A 66 18.91 7.46 14.26
CA GLN A 66 19.15 7.35 12.81
C GLN A 66 18.19 6.36 12.14
N LEU A 67 17.91 5.22 12.78
CA LEU A 67 16.93 4.25 12.30
C LEU A 67 15.53 4.87 12.23
N LEU A 68 15.13 5.62 13.25
CA LEU A 68 13.84 6.30 13.29
C LEU A 68 13.70 7.34 12.16
N LEU A 69 14.75 8.13 11.89
CA LEU A 69 14.74 9.09 10.79
C LEU A 69 14.56 8.39 9.44
N LYS A 70 15.37 7.35 9.17
CA LYS A 70 15.26 6.57 7.93
C LYS A 70 13.91 5.87 7.79
N TYR A 71 13.37 5.34 8.89
CA TYR A 71 12.05 4.73 8.91
C TYR A 71 10.97 5.74 8.48
N ARG A 72 11.00 6.95 9.05
CA ARG A 72 10.06 8.01 8.69
C ARG A 72 10.21 8.37 7.22
N GLU A 73 11.42 8.68 6.76
CA GLU A 73 11.70 9.03 5.36
C GLU A 73 11.19 7.96 4.37
N ARG A 74 11.38 6.67 4.69
CA ARG A 74 10.90 5.57 3.85
C ARG A 74 9.38 5.43 3.88
N ARG A 75 8.74 5.64 5.02
CA ARG A 75 7.30 5.43 5.22
C ARG A 75 6.44 6.56 4.64
N GLU A 76 6.93 7.79 4.76
CA GLU A 76 6.25 9.03 4.41
C GLU A 76 5.62 9.07 2.99
N PRO A 77 6.35 8.73 1.91
CA PRO A 77 5.78 8.78 0.57
C PRO A 77 4.63 7.79 0.37
N TYR A 78 4.72 6.59 0.96
CA TYR A 78 3.67 5.58 0.87
C TYR A 78 2.45 5.94 1.72
N GLN A 79 2.66 6.60 2.85
CA GLN A 79 1.56 7.11 3.65
C GLN A 79 0.77 8.18 2.87
N ARG A 80 1.46 9.17 2.27
CA ARG A 80 0.80 10.17 1.41
C ARG A 80 0.07 9.51 0.23
N LEU A 81 0.69 8.51 -0.40
CA LEU A 81 0.07 7.78 -1.50
C LEU A 81 -1.20 7.05 -1.06
N LEU A 82 -1.19 6.43 0.12
CA LEU A 82 -2.37 5.76 0.67
C LEU A 82 -3.51 6.74 0.96
N GLU A 83 -3.20 7.90 1.51
CA GLU A 83 -4.16 8.98 1.77
C GLU A 83 -4.78 9.46 0.45
N ASN A 84 -3.97 9.68 -0.59
CA ASN A 84 -4.44 10.08 -1.92
C ASN A 84 -5.31 9.03 -2.62
N LEU A 85 -5.04 7.74 -2.40
CA LEU A 85 -5.83 6.66 -3.01
C LEU A 85 -7.19 6.44 -2.32
N ARG A 86 -7.34 6.93 -1.09
CA ARG A 86 -8.58 6.82 -0.29
C ARG A 86 -9.46 8.08 -0.37
N ALA A 87 -8.91 9.18 -0.85
CA ALA A 87 -9.61 10.45 -1.07
C ALA A 87 -10.53 10.38 -2.30
#